data_AF-A0A1G3L891-F1
#
_entry.id   AF-A0A1G3L891-F1
#
_cell.length_a   1.000
_cell.length_b   1.000
_cell.length_c   1.000
_cell.angle_alpha   90.00
_cell.angle_beta   90.00
_cell.angle_gamma   90.00
#
_symmetry.space_group_name_H-M   'P 1'
#
loop_
_entity.id
_entity.type
_entity.pdbx_description
1 polymer ?
#
loop_
_entity_poly.entity_id
_entity_poly.type
_entity_poly.pdbx_seq_one_letter_code
_entity_poly.pdbx_strand_id
1 'polypeptide(L)'
;MTAVIIIIIIFIIIGVIGYFAEMFKNAFSIQKIKKYRKTKKAETTWKNNLQENHPEHFEMLKKDRIKSLQFHYNKAKYYENINDFDMARGSYRKAVEAARQNNILNDYIFEDLYKKVENDYFEFALKKDPLFNEILRKITPTIKATPGILQSDLFKYFKEIQKEEIQYSLYIAEKSNLVKRIKKGRSYILSIPD
;
A
#
# COMPACT_ATOMS: atom_id res chain seq x y z
N MET A 1 -39.88 -28.96 -32.39
CA MET A 1 -39.11 -27.90 -33.08
C MET A 1 -38.99 -26.64 -32.23
N THR A 2 -40.09 -26.15 -31.65
CA THR A 2 -40.13 -24.98 -30.75
C THR A 2 -39.23 -25.07 -29.51
N ALA A 3 -39.18 -26.22 -28.82
CA ALA A 3 -38.34 -26.39 -27.63
C ALA A 3 -36.83 -26.26 -27.92
N VAL A 4 -36.37 -26.75 -29.08
CA VAL A 4 -34.96 -26.68 -29.50
C VAL A 4 -34.55 -25.24 -29.79
N ILE A 5 -35.44 -24.46 -30.43
CA ILE A 5 -35.22 -23.04 -30.72
C ILE A 5 -35.12 -22.23 -29.42
N ILE A 6 -35.98 -22.50 -28.43
CA ILE A 6 -35.96 -21.82 -27.13
C ILE A 6 -34.64 -22.07 -26.39
N ILE A 7 -34.15 -23.32 -26.39
CA ILE A 7 -32.88 -23.69 -25.74
C ILE A 7 -31.71 -22.94 -26.39
N ILE A 8 -31.65 -22.88 -27.72
CA ILE A 8 -30.60 -22.17 -28.45
C ILE A 8 -30.61 -20.67 -28.11
N ILE A 9 -31.78 -20.04 -28.03
CA ILE A 9 -31.92 -18.63 -27.66
C ILE A 9 -31.40 -18.39 -26.22
N ILE A 10 -31.71 -19.29 -25.28
CA ILE A 10 -31.22 -19.18 -23.89
C ILE A 10 -29.69 -19.24 -23.85
N PHE A 11 -29.06 -20.18 -24.58
CA PHE A 11 -27.60 -20.27 -24.63
C PHE A 11 -26.94 -19.03 -25.24
N ILE A 12 -27.54 -18.45 -26.29
CA ILE A 12 -27.05 -17.20 -26.89
C ILE A 12 -27.15 -16.06 -25.88
N ILE A 13 -28.27 -15.93 -25.18
CA ILE A 13 -28.47 -14.88 -24.16
C ILE A 13 -27.46 -15.02 -23.02
N ILE A 14 -27.24 -16.23 -22.50
CA ILE A 14 -26.25 -16.50 -21.44
C ILE A 14 -24.84 -16.15 -21.92
N GLY A 15 -24.45 -16.57 -23.13
CA GLY A 15 -23.15 -16.26 -23.70
C GLY A 15 -22.92 -14.76 -23.88
N VAL A 16 -23.95 -14.04 -24.35
CA VAL A 16 -23.93 -12.59 -24.50
C VAL A 16 -23.79 -11.89 -23.14
N ILE A 17 -24.57 -12.29 -22.13
CA ILE A 17 -24.47 -11.74 -20.77
C ILE A 17 -23.07 -11.96 -20.18
N GLY A 18 -22.50 -13.16 -20.35
CA GLY A 18 -21.15 -13.47 -19.91
C GLY A 18 -20.08 -12.57 -20.55
N TYR A 19 -20.15 -12.41 -21.88
CA TYR A 19 -19.25 -11.53 -22.63
C TYR A 19 -19.35 -10.07 -22.16
N PHE A 20 -20.58 -9.56 -21.97
CA PHE A 20 -20.79 -8.21 -21.46
C PHE A 20 -20.24 -8.05 -20.03
N ALA A 21 -20.46 -9.02 -19.14
CA ALA A 21 -19.94 -8.96 -17.77
C ALA A 21 -18.40 -8.89 -17.73
N GLU A 22 -17.72 -9.65 -18.58
CA GLU A 22 -16.26 -9.64 -18.68
C GLU A 22 -15.74 -8.31 -19.28
N MET A 23 -16.40 -7.81 -20.33
CA MET A 23 -16.09 -6.51 -20.91
C MET A 23 -16.28 -5.36 -19.89
N PHE A 24 -17.34 -5.37 -19.08
CA PHE A 24 -17.55 -4.36 -18.03
C PHE A 24 -16.49 -4.44 -16.93
N LYS A 25 -16.09 -5.65 -16.49
CA LYS A 25 -14.98 -5.84 -15.53
C LYS A 25 -13.67 -5.24 -16.07
N ASN A 26 -13.37 -5.47 -17.35
CA ASN A 26 -12.19 -4.93 -18.01
C ASN A 26 -12.26 -3.41 -18.19
N ALA A 27 -13.42 -2.85 -18.55
CA ALA A 27 -13.60 -1.40 -18.65
C ALA A 27 -13.41 -0.71 -17.28
N PHE A 28 -13.93 -1.29 -16.20
CA PHE A 28 -13.78 -0.75 -14.86
C PHE A 28 -12.33 -0.81 -14.37
N SER A 29 -11.61 -1.92 -14.62
CA SER A 29 -10.20 -2.04 -14.27
C SER A 29 -9.33 -1.01 -15.03
N ILE A 30 -9.61 -0.78 -16.32
CA ILE A 30 -8.93 0.22 -17.14
C ILE A 30 -9.17 1.65 -16.59
N GLN A 31 -10.41 1.98 -16.21
CA GLN A 31 -10.71 3.29 -15.61
C GLN A 31 -9.98 3.49 -14.27
N LYS A 32 -9.95 2.44 -13.43
CA LYS A 32 -9.23 2.43 -12.15
C LYS A 32 -7.73 2.66 -12.37
N ILE A 33 -7.12 1.97 -13.34
CA ILE A 33 -5.71 2.13 -13.73
C ILE A 33 -5.43 3.55 -14.23
N LYS A 34 -6.27 4.09 -15.13
CA LYS A 34 -6.14 5.47 -15.63
C LYS A 34 -6.18 6.49 -14.48
N LYS A 35 -7.05 6.28 -13.50
CA LYS A 35 -7.15 7.12 -12.29
C LYS A 35 -5.85 7.06 -11.45
N TYR A 36 -5.27 5.88 -11.25
CA TYR A 36 -4.00 5.76 -10.52
C TYR A 36 -2.84 6.46 -11.23
N ARG A 37 -2.67 6.23 -12.54
CA ARG A 37 -1.61 6.90 -13.33
C ARG A 37 -1.70 8.43 -13.22
N LYS A 38 -2.91 8.99 -13.27
CA LYS A 38 -3.13 10.45 -13.18
C LYS A 38 -2.77 11.01 -11.79
N THR A 39 -3.08 10.28 -10.72
CA THR A 39 -2.83 10.74 -9.34
C THR A 39 -1.38 10.53 -8.90
N LYS A 40 -0.61 9.70 -9.62
CA LYS A 40 0.77 9.30 -9.29
C LYS A 40 1.81 9.77 -10.31
N LYS A 41 1.69 11.02 -10.77
CA LYS A 41 2.55 11.60 -11.83
C LYS A 41 4.05 11.35 -11.62
N ALA A 42 4.57 11.58 -10.41
CA ALA A 42 6.01 11.39 -10.12
C ALA A 42 6.47 9.93 -10.29
N GLU A 43 5.66 8.96 -9.85
CA GLU A 43 5.96 7.53 -10.00
C GLU A 43 5.91 7.12 -11.48
N THR A 44 4.92 7.62 -12.22
CA THR A 44 4.81 7.41 -13.67
C THR A 44 6.01 8.00 -14.42
N THR A 45 6.45 9.22 -14.07
CA THR A 45 7.64 9.84 -14.66
C THR A 45 8.90 9.02 -14.38
N TRP A 46 9.11 8.57 -13.13
CA TRP A 46 10.22 7.70 -12.78
C TRP A 46 10.22 6.41 -13.61
N LYS A 47 9.07 5.74 -13.71
CA LYS A 47 8.91 4.52 -14.50
C LYS A 47 9.27 4.76 -15.97
N ASN A 48 8.72 5.81 -16.58
CA ASN A 48 8.96 6.13 -17.99
C ASN A 48 10.45 6.43 -18.24
N ASN A 49 11.08 7.24 -17.38
CA ASN A 49 12.51 7.55 -17.49
C ASN A 49 13.36 6.28 -17.36
N LEU A 50 13.01 5.35 -16.47
CA LEU A 50 13.72 4.10 -16.32
C LEU A 50 13.57 3.22 -17.58
N GLN A 51 12.36 3.11 -18.11
CA GLN A 51 12.07 2.32 -19.30
C GLN A 51 12.76 2.87 -20.56
N GLU A 52 12.80 4.18 -20.72
CA GLU A 52 13.40 4.86 -21.87
C GLU A 52 14.94 4.83 -21.83
N ASN A 53 15.52 5.17 -20.67
CA ASN A 53 16.98 5.30 -20.57
C ASN A 53 17.69 3.97 -20.25
N HIS A 54 17.00 3.00 -19.65
CA HIS A 54 17.59 1.74 -19.20
C HIS A 54 16.64 0.53 -19.39
N PRO A 55 16.26 0.18 -20.64
CA PRO A 55 15.26 -0.86 -20.90
C PRO A 55 15.62 -2.26 -20.37
N GLU A 56 16.90 -2.63 -20.41
CA GLU A 56 17.36 -3.92 -19.85
C GLU A 56 17.20 -3.97 -18.32
N HIS A 57 17.60 -2.88 -17.64
CA HIS A 57 17.42 -2.75 -16.20
C HIS A 57 15.94 -2.70 -15.82
N PHE A 58 15.08 -2.11 -16.65
CA PHE A 58 13.65 -2.07 -16.42
C PHE A 58 13.04 -3.47 -16.36
N GLU A 59 13.34 -4.34 -17.34
CA GLU A 59 12.83 -5.71 -17.36
C GLU A 59 13.44 -6.60 -16.26
N MET A 60 14.72 -6.42 -15.95
CA MET A 60 15.35 -7.08 -14.80
C MET A 60 14.67 -6.68 -13.50
N LEU A 61 14.47 -5.37 -13.29
CA LEU A 61 13.86 -4.83 -12.08
C LEU A 61 12.43 -5.37 -11.89
N LYS A 62 11.63 -5.50 -12.94
CA LYS A 62 10.28 -6.11 -12.86
C LYS A 62 10.33 -7.52 -12.26
N LYS A 63 11.22 -8.37 -12.77
CA LYS A 63 11.39 -9.74 -12.28
C LYS A 63 11.87 -9.75 -10.82
N ASP A 64 12.82 -8.88 -10.50
CA ASP A 64 13.39 -8.80 -9.16
C ASP A 64 12.41 -8.29 -8.11
N ARG A 65 11.49 -7.38 -8.46
CA ARG A 65 10.48 -6.89 -7.51
C ARG A 65 9.45 -7.94 -7.15
N ILE A 66 9.07 -8.81 -8.07
CA ILE A 66 8.19 -9.95 -7.77
C ILE A 66 8.89 -10.93 -6.83
N LYS A 67 10.15 -11.30 -7.11
CA LYS A 67 10.95 -12.18 -6.24
C LYS A 67 11.14 -11.58 -4.85
N SER A 68 11.48 -10.29 -4.79
CA SER A 68 11.68 -9.55 -3.54
C SER A 68 10.40 -9.47 -2.72
N LEU A 69 9.26 -9.24 -3.37
CA LEU A 69 7.95 -9.25 -2.72
C LEU A 69 7.70 -10.62 -2.06
N GLN A 70 7.79 -11.70 -2.83
CA GLN A 70 7.53 -13.05 -2.32
C GLN A 70 8.48 -13.39 -1.15
N PHE A 71 9.78 -13.13 -1.31
CA PHE A 71 10.78 -13.41 -0.29
C PHE A 71 10.52 -12.64 1.01
N HIS A 72 10.32 -11.33 0.93
CA HIS A 72 10.15 -10.49 2.11
C HIS A 72 8.78 -10.69 2.78
N TYR A 73 7.73 -10.94 2.00
CA TYR A 73 6.41 -11.22 2.56
C TYR A 73 6.41 -12.55 3.33
N ASN A 74 7.03 -13.60 2.77
CA ASN A 74 7.17 -14.88 3.47
C ASN A 74 8.01 -14.75 4.75
N LYS A 75 9.12 -14.00 4.70
CA LYS A 75 9.91 -13.68 5.90
C LYS A 75 9.10 -12.93 6.94
N ALA A 76 8.31 -11.94 6.53
CA ALA A 76 7.48 -11.17 7.45
C ALA A 76 6.50 -12.08 8.20
N LYS A 77 5.79 -12.97 7.48
CA LYS A 77 4.88 -13.94 8.08
C LYS A 77 5.59 -14.94 9.00
N TYR A 78 6.79 -15.40 8.61
CA TYR A 78 7.60 -16.27 9.45
C TYR A 78 7.96 -15.59 10.78
N TYR A 79 8.54 -14.38 10.74
CA TYR A 79 8.94 -13.64 11.94
C TYR A 79 7.75 -13.25 12.81
N GLU A 80 6.62 -12.88 12.20
CA GLU A 80 5.37 -12.64 12.91
C GLU A 80 4.90 -13.87 13.70
N ASN A 81 5.02 -15.07 13.12
CA ASN A 81 4.58 -16.31 13.77
C ASN A 81 5.48 -16.72 14.95
N ILE A 82 6.77 -16.37 14.91
CA ILE A 82 7.70 -16.62 16.03
C ILE A 82 7.82 -15.43 16.99
N ASN A 83 6.96 -14.41 16.84
CA ASN A 83 6.94 -13.18 17.63
C ASN A 83 8.24 -12.35 17.59
N ASP A 84 9.03 -12.48 16.54
CA ASP A 84 10.16 -11.59 16.26
C ASP A 84 9.65 -10.34 15.53
N PHE A 85 9.07 -9.42 16.31
CA PHE A 85 8.35 -8.28 15.76
C PHE A 85 9.26 -7.25 15.06
N ASP A 86 10.52 -7.14 15.46
CA ASP A 86 11.46 -6.23 14.79
C ASP A 86 11.80 -6.74 13.38
N MET A 87 12.14 -8.02 13.26
CA MET A 87 12.41 -8.64 11.96
C MET A 87 11.16 -8.73 11.09
N ALA A 88 9.98 -8.94 11.70
CA ALA A 88 8.70 -8.87 11.00
C ALA A 88 8.45 -7.48 10.41
N ARG A 89 8.61 -6.41 11.20
CA ARG A 89 8.43 -5.02 10.75
C ARG A 89 9.37 -4.68 9.59
N GLY A 90 10.65 -5.01 9.74
CA GLY A 90 11.66 -4.80 8.70
C GLY A 90 11.32 -5.52 7.40
N SER A 91 10.82 -6.76 7.50
CA SER A 91 10.45 -7.58 6.35
C SER A 91 9.16 -7.10 5.67
N TYR A 92 8.13 -6.74 6.45
CA TYR A 92 6.91 -6.16 5.91
C TYR A 92 7.18 -4.86 5.14
N ARG A 93 7.99 -3.96 5.71
CA ARG A 93 8.35 -2.70 5.03
C ARG A 93 9.00 -2.96 3.66
N LYS A 94 9.90 -3.95 3.58
CA LYS A 94 10.53 -4.36 2.31
C LYS A 94 9.53 -5.00 1.34
N ALA A 95 8.61 -5.81 1.84
CA ALA A 95 7.55 -6.41 1.03
C ALA A 95 6.61 -5.35 0.44
N VAL A 96 6.15 -4.38 1.24
CA VAL A 96 5.29 -3.28 0.79
C VAL A 96 5.98 -2.45 -0.29
N GLU A 97 7.26 -2.10 -0.10
CA GLU A 97 8.01 -1.34 -1.10
C GLU A 97 8.22 -2.14 -2.40
N ALA A 98 8.52 -3.44 -2.30
CA ALA A 98 8.62 -4.31 -3.47
C ALA A 98 7.27 -4.42 -4.22
N ALA A 99 6.16 -4.56 -3.49
CA ALA A 99 4.81 -4.57 -4.08
C ALA A 99 4.48 -3.25 -4.76
N ARG A 100 4.77 -2.11 -4.12
CA ARG A 100 4.55 -0.77 -4.67
C ARG A 100 5.34 -0.57 -5.98
N GLN A 101 6.63 -0.91 -5.98
CA GLN A 101 7.47 -0.79 -7.17
C GLN A 101 7.01 -1.75 -8.27
N ASN A 102 6.69 -3.01 -7.94
CA ASN A 102 6.14 -3.95 -8.91
C ASN A 102 4.85 -3.42 -9.55
N ASN A 103 3.99 -2.81 -8.74
CA ASN A 103 2.75 -2.21 -9.21
C ASN A 103 3.00 -1.04 -10.17
N ILE A 104 3.93 -0.14 -9.83
CA ILE A 104 4.31 1.00 -10.69
C ILE A 104 4.91 0.50 -12.02
N LEU A 105 5.86 -0.43 -11.97
CA LEU A 105 6.53 -0.97 -13.16
C LEU A 105 5.59 -1.75 -14.09
N ASN A 106 4.51 -2.29 -13.53
CA ASN A 106 3.44 -2.97 -14.27
C ASN A 106 2.18 -2.10 -14.37
N ASP A 107 2.36 -0.79 -14.46
CA ASP A 107 1.31 0.10 -14.93
C ASP A 107 0.03 0.10 -14.08
N TYR A 108 0.20 -0.16 -12.78
CA TYR A 108 -0.84 -0.25 -11.76
C TYR A 108 -1.78 -1.46 -11.88
N ILE A 109 -1.40 -2.50 -12.65
CA ILE A 109 -2.17 -3.74 -12.79
C ILE A 109 -2.23 -4.53 -11.47
N PHE A 110 -1.22 -4.41 -10.62
CA PHE A 110 -1.12 -5.13 -9.35
C PHE A 110 -1.55 -4.31 -8.13
N GLU A 111 -2.41 -3.31 -8.31
CA GLU A 111 -2.82 -2.42 -7.23
C GLU A 111 -3.47 -3.18 -6.08
N ASP A 112 -4.33 -4.15 -6.39
CA ASP A 112 -5.03 -4.91 -5.35
C ASP A 112 -4.06 -5.81 -4.55
N LEU A 113 -3.04 -6.36 -5.21
CA LEU A 113 -1.95 -7.08 -4.52
C LEU A 113 -1.13 -6.13 -3.63
N TYR A 114 -0.75 -4.96 -4.14
CA TYR A 114 -0.05 -3.95 -3.35
C TYR A 114 -0.87 -3.52 -2.12
N LYS A 115 -2.16 -3.22 -2.30
CA LYS A 115 -3.07 -2.84 -1.22
C LYS A 115 -3.24 -3.95 -0.21
N LYS A 116 -3.33 -5.20 -0.65
CA LYS A 116 -3.39 -6.35 0.26
C LYS A 116 -2.14 -6.41 1.14
N VAL A 117 -0.95 -6.36 0.54
CA VAL A 117 0.34 -6.45 1.28
C VAL A 117 0.52 -5.26 2.23
N GLU A 118 0.10 -4.07 1.80
CA GLU A 118 0.09 -2.86 2.63
C GLU A 118 -0.88 -3.00 3.82
N ASN A 119 -2.09 -3.51 3.60
CA ASN A 119 -3.05 -3.76 4.68
C ASN A 119 -2.57 -4.85 5.64
N ASP A 120 -1.96 -5.93 5.15
CA ASP A 120 -1.37 -6.98 6.01
C ASP A 120 -0.31 -6.40 6.95
N TYR A 121 0.51 -5.45 6.47
CA TYR A 121 1.48 -4.75 7.31
C TYR A 121 0.81 -3.86 8.36
N PHE A 122 -0.25 -3.14 7.99
CA PHE A 122 -0.98 -2.29 8.92
C PHE A 122 -1.69 -3.11 9.99
N GLU A 123 -2.30 -4.23 9.62
CA GLU A 123 -2.92 -5.15 10.57
C GLU A 123 -1.91 -5.74 11.54
N PHE A 124 -0.72 -6.14 11.05
CA PHE A 124 0.39 -6.56 11.91
C PHE A 124 0.74 -5.47 12.93
N ALA A 125 0.96 -4.23 12.47
CA ALA A 125 1.34 -3.12 13.33
C ALA A 125 0.29 -2.83 14.40
N LEU A 126 -0.98 -2.77 14.03
CA LEU A 126 -2.10 -2.46 14.92
C LEU A 126 -2.37 -3.56 15.95
N LYS A 127 -2.31 -4.84 15.53
CA LYS A 127 -2.78 -5.96 16.34
C LYS A 127 -1.68 -6.68 17.10
N LYS A 128 -0.43 -6.60 16.62
CA LYS A 128 0.66 -7.48 17.09
C LYS A 128 1.92 -6.74 17.50
N ASP A 129 2.27 -5.62 16.85
CA ASP A 129 3.55 -4.93 17.10
C ASP A 129 3.52 -4.12 18.42
N PRO A 130 4.27 -4.52 19.47
CA PRO A 130 4.27 -3.81 20.75
C PRO A 130 4.90 -2.42 20.63
N LEU A 131 5.90 -2.25 19.76
CA LEU A 131 6.58 -0.97 19.58
C LEU A 131 5.60 0.08 19.06
N PHE A 132 4.83 -0.26 18.02
CA PHE A 132 3.82 0.63 17.46
C PHE A 132 2.87 1.14 18.57
N ASN A 133 2.33 0.21 19.35
CA ASN A 133 1.38 0.51 20.42
C ASN A 133 2.02 1.38 21.53
N GLU A 134 3.26 1.07 21.92
CA GLU A 134 3.99 1.84 22.93
C GLU A 134 4.24 3.28 22.47
N ILE A 135 4.81 3.45 21.27
CA ILE A 135 5.14 4.77 20.74
C ILE A 135 3.87 5.58 20.53
N LEU A 136 2.82 5.00 19.94
CA LEU A 136 1.57 5.72 19.70
C LEU A 136 0.94 6.18 21.02
N ARG A 137 0.94 5.33 22.06
CA ARG A 137 0.47 5.70 23.41
C ARG A 137 1.25 6.87 24.01
N LYS A 138 2.57 6.94 23.80
CA LYS A 138 3.43 8.03 24.30
C LYS A 138 3.15 9.35 23.57
N ILE A 139 3.06 9.33 22.24
CA ILE A 139 3.01 10.58 21.44
C ILE A 139 1.59 11.17 21.28
N THR A 140 0.55 10.33 21.34
CA THR A 140 -0.85 10.76 21.10
C THR A 140 -1.33 11.84 22.08
N PRO A 141 -1.06 11.76 23.40
CA PRO A 141 -1.43 12.82 24.34
C PRO A 141 -0.88 14.19 23.96
N THR A 142 0.38 14.26 23.51
CA THR A 142 1.01 15.51 23.05
C THR A 142 0.35 16.05 21.78
N ILE A 143 0.03 15.18 20.81
CA ILE A 143 -0.68 15.59 19.59
C ILE A 143 -2.08 16.13 19.92
N LYS A 144 -2.77 15.50 20.87
CA LYS A 144 -4.09 15.94 21.34
C LYS A 144 -4.03 17.26 22.10
N ALA A 145 -3.03 17.45 22.95
CA ALA A 145 -2.84 18.67 23.72
C ALA A 145 -2.34 19.85 22.87
N THR A 146 -1.71 19.58 21.73
CA THR A 146 -1.19 20.60 20.82
C THR A 146 -1.55 20.29 19.36
N PRO A 147 -2.84 20.39 18.98
CA PRO A 147 -3.25 20.24 17.59
C PRO A 147 -2.52 21.26 16.72
N GLY A 148 -1.91 20.82 15.62
CA GLY A 148 -1.09 21.70 14.81
C GLY A 148 0.42 21.52 14.98
N ILE A 149 0.87 20.74 15.98
CA ILE A 149 2.29 20.51 16.23
C ILE A 149 3.00 19.95 14.99
N LEU A 150 4.18 20.48 14.68
CA LEU A 150 5.01 19.94 13.61
C LEU A 150 5.64 18.62 14.06
N GLN A 151 5.66 17.63 13.18
CA GLN A 151 6.32 16.35 13.40
C GLN A 151 7.81 16.52 13.78
N SER A 152 8.49 17.53 13.21
CA SER A 152 9.86 17.91 13.56
C SER A 152 10.01 18.41 15.00
N ASP A 153 8.98 19.06 15.54
CA ASP A 153 8.96 19.50 16.92
C ASP A 153 8.61 18.34 17.85
N LEU A 154 7.70 17.45 17.44
CA LEU A 154 7.40 16.21 18.17
C LEU A 154 8.68 15.39 18.46
N PHE A 155 9.60 15.29 17.49
CA PHE A 155 10.90 14.62 17.70
C PHE A 155 11.77 15.27 18.79
N LYS A 156 11.58 16.57 19.07
CA LYS A 156 12.31 17.28 20.14
C LYS A 156 11.71 17.01 21.52
N TYR A 157 10.41 16.70 21.59
CA TYR A 157 9.72 16.34 22.83
C TYR A 157 10.10 14.93 23.30
N PHE A 158 10.30 14.00 22.37
CA PHE A 158 10.58 12.59 22.66
C PHE A 158 12.00 12.22 22.21
N LYS A 159 13.01 12.77 22.89
CA LYS A 159 14.44 12.57 22.53
C LYS A 159 14.95 11.15 22.81
N GLU A 160 14.27 10.43 23.69
CA GLU A 160 14.56 9.07 24.09
C GLU A 160 14.07 8.02 23.08
N ILE A 161 13.18 8.42 22.17
CA ILE A 161 12.61 7.55 21.13
C ILE A 161 13.34 7.83 19.81
N GLN A 162 13.71 6.79 19.08
CA GLN A 162 14.36 6.98 17.78
C GLN A 162 13.39 7.63 16.79
N LYS A 163 13.89 8.56 15.97
CA LYS A 163 13.04 9.32 15.03
C LYS A 163 12.32 8.39 14.07
N GLU A 164 12.98 7.31 13.66
CA GLU A 164 12.48 6.30 12.73
C GLU A 164 11.28 5.55 13.32
N GLU A 165 11.26 5.31 14.63
CA GLU A 165 10.16 4.66 15.34
C GLU A 165 8.94 5.58 15.41
N ILE A 166 9.16 6.86 15.71
CA ILE A 166 8.09 7.87 15.67
C ILE A 166 7.54 8.01 14.25
N GLN A 167 8.41 8.05 13.23
CA GLN A 167 8.00 8.13 11.83
C GLN A 167 7.18 6.91 11.41
N TYR A 168 7.63 5.71 11.80
CA TYR A 168 6.90 4.47 11.57
C TYR A 168 5.50 4.53 12.19
N SER A 169 5.40 4.85 13.48
CA SER A 169 4.12 4.88 14.19
C SER A 169 3.18 5.94 13.65
N LEU A 170 3.68 7.14 13.31
CA LEU A 170 2.88 8.18 12.69
C LEU A 170 2.39 7.81 11.29
N TYR A 171 3.21 7.12 10.49
CA TYR A 171 2.80 6.67 9.16
C TYR A 171 1.67 5.63 9.25
N ILE A 172 1.80 4.62 10.12
CA ILE A 172 0.74 3.62 10.32
C ILE A 172 -0.51 4.27 10.90
N ALA A 173 -0.37 5.11 11.93
CA ALA A 173 -1.48 5.81 12.55
C ALA A 173 -2.28 6.69 11.57
N GLU A 174 -1.61 7.33 10.60
CA GLU A 174 -2.28 8.05 9.51
C GLU A 174 -3.10 7.13 8.62
N LYS A 175 -2.52 6.00 8.22
CA LYS A 175 -3.19 5.03 7.36
C LYS A 175 -4.38 4.35 8.03
N SER A 176 -4.34 4.25 9.35
CA SER A 176 -5.41 3.69 10.18
C SER A 176 -6.37 4.76 10.74
N ASN A 177 -6.28 6.01 10.30
CA ASN A 177 -7.12 7.12 10.75
C ASN A 177 -7.11 7.31 12.29
N LEU A 178 -5.93 7.15 12.91
CA LEU A 178 -5.69 7.43 14.34
C LEU A 178 -5.01 8.79 14.55
N VAL A 179 -4.25 9.26 13.55
CA VAL A 179 -3.58 10.57 13.54
C VAL A 179 -3.71 11.17 12.14
N LYS A 180 -4.07 12.45 12.03
CA LYS A 180 -4.08 13.18 10.75
C LYS A 180 -2.71 13.82 10.52
N ARG A 181 -2.15 13.66 9.32
CA ARG A 181 -0.88 14.27 8.90
C ARG A 181 -1.09 15.16 7.69
N ILE A 182 -0.79 16.45 7.83
CA ILE A 182 -0.91 17.43 6.74
C ILE A 182 0.47 17.97 6.40
N LYS A 183 0.95 17.74 5.17
CA LYS A 183 2.28 18.20 4.76
C LYS A 183 2.38 19.73 4.84
N LYS A 184 3.40 20.25 5.53
CA LYS A 184 3.74 21.67 5.62
C LYS A 184 5.25 21.84 5.40
N GLY A 185 5.62 22.33 4.21
CA GLY A 185 7.02 22.43 3.79
C GLY A 185 7.71 21.07 3.76
N ARG A 186 8.74 20.91 4.60
CA ARG A 186 9.53 19.67 4.75
C ARG A 186 9.04 18.76 5.88
N SER A 187 7.97 19.12 6.58
CA SER A 187 7.44 18.43 7.74
C SER A 187 5.93 18.17 7.59
N TYR A 188 5.31 17.62 8.63
CA TYR A 188 3.86 17.40 8.71
C TYR A 188 3.32 18.07 9.96
N ILE A 189 2.18 18.75 9.83
CA ILE A 189 1.34 19.11 10.95
C ILE A 189 0.57 17.86 11.40
N LEU A 190 0.50 17.65 12.71
CA LEU A 190 -0.20 16.54 13.34
C LEU A 190 -1.47 17.01 14.07
N SER A 191 -2.54 16.24 13.95
CA SER A 191 -3.75 16.39 14.77
C SER A 191 -4.42 15.03 14.98
N ILE A 192 -5.36 14.95 15.92
CA ILE A 192 -6.28 13.79 16.02
C ILE A 192 -7.40 13.99 14.99
N PRO A 193 -7.90 12.94 14.33
CA PRO A 193 -9.10 13.02 13.48
C PRO A 193 -10.33 13.43 14.30
N ASP A 194 -11.28 14.08 13.62
CA ASP A 194 -12.58 14.49 14.20
C ASP A 194 -13.48 13.28 14.45
#